data_AF-A0A7W0ZBH7-F1
#
_entry.id   AF-A0A7W0ZBH7-F1
#
_cell.length_a   1.000
_cell.length_b   1.000
_cell.length_c   1.000
_cell.angle_alpha   90.00
_cell.angle_beta   90.00
_cell.angle_gamma   90.00
#
_symmetry.space_group_name_H-M   'P 1'
#
loop_
_entity.id
_entity.type
_entity.pdbx_description
1 polymer ?
#
loop_
_entity_poly.entity_id
_entity_poly.type
_entity_poly.pdbx_seq_one_letter_code
_entity_poly.pdbx_strand_id
1 'polypeptide(L)'
;MNEFPFRLTRVEPGRGYSDEKPLPDASLRFDHDLIDVEGGIAIRQRVTMEGQAANNLFATFGKGIILDLPAALARFAATAEQASAPA
;
A
#
# COMPACT_ATOMS: atom_id res chain seq x y z
N MET A 1 -3.52 20.37 -2.71
CA MET A 1 -3.26 18.91 -2.70
C MET A 1 -4.41 18.30 -3.47
N ASN A 2 -4.22 17.94 -4.74
CA ASN A 2 -5.31 17.36 -5.52
C ASN A 2 -5.57 15.96 -4.99
N GLU A 3 -6.75 15.75 -4.43
CA GLU A 3 -7.19 14.45 -3.92
C GLU A 3 -7.33 13.50 -5.11
N PHE A 4 -6.53 12.43 -5.11
CA PHE A 4 -6.67 11.38 -6.11
C PHE A 4 -7.75 10.41 -5.63
N PRO A 5 -8.90 10.31 -6.31
CA PRO A 5 -10.00 9.49 -5.85
C PRO A 5 -9.56 8.03 -5.75
N PHE A 6 -10.00 7.37 -4.69
CA PHE A 6 -9.77 5.96 -4.45
C PHE A 6 -11.02 5.34 -3.84
N ARG A 7 -11.12 4.02 -3.92
CA ARG A 7 -12.15 3.26 -3.20
C ARG A 7 -11.51 2.13 -2.41
N LEU A 8 -12.05 1.86 -1.23
CA LEU A 8 -11.68 0.66 -0.47
C LEU A 8 -12.38 -0.55 -1.12
N THR A 9 -11.61 -1.59 -1.43
CA THR A 9 -12.12 -2.83 -2.03
C THR A 9 -12.12 -4.00 -1.05
N ARG A 10 -11.33 -3.90 0.03
CA ARG A 10 -11.30 -4.83 1.15
C ARG A 10 -11.01 -4.08 2.44
N VAL A 11 -11.71 -4.40 3.52
CA VAL A 11 -11.42 -3.88 4.86
C VAL A 11 -11.63 -5.01 5.87
N GLU A 12 -10.55 -5.43 6.51
CA GLU A 12 -10.55 -6.48 7.53
C GLU A 12 -9.87 -5.94 8.80
N PRO A 13 -10.64 -5.56 9.82
CA PRO A 13 -10.10 -4.99 11.05
C PRO A 13 -9.00 -5.88 11.65
N GLY A 14 -7.85 -5.28 11.97
CA GLY A 14 -6.70 -5.98 12.53
C GLY A 14 -5.93 -6.89 11.56
N ARG A 15 -6.37 -7.04 10.30
CA ARG A 15 -5.69 -7.88 9.30
C ARG A 15 -5.18 -7.11 8.09
N GLY A 16 -5.92 -6.11 7.63
CA GLY A 16 -5.48 -5.33 6.48
C GLY A 16 -6.62 -4.71 5.68
N TYR A 17 -6.25 -4.04 4.59
CA TYR A 17 -7.19 -3.41 3.68
C TYR A 17 -6.61 -3.33 2.27
N SER A 18 -7.48 -3.13 1.29
CA SER A 18 -7.08 -2.83 -0.08
C SER A 18 -7.76 -1.56 -0.55
N ASP A 19 -7.01 -0.73 -1.27
CA ASP A 19 -7.55 0.43 -1.97
C ASP A 19 -7.25 0.33 -3.47
N GLU A 20 -8.20 0.80 -4.28
CA GLU A 20 -8.08 0.88 -5.73
C GLU A 20 -8.26 2.32 -6.20
N LYS A 21 -7.34 2.75 -7.04
CA LYS A 21 -7.32 4.02 -7.74
C LYS A 21 -7.62 3.77 -9.21
N PRO A 22 -8.76 4.27 -9.74
CA PRO A 22 -9.02 4.18 -11.17
C PRO A 22 -8.03 5.08 -11.93
N LEU A 23 -7.51 4.58 -13.03
CA LEU A 23 -6.66 5.30 -13.96
C LEU A 23 -7.30 5.26 -15.36
N PRO A 24 -6.93 6.15 -16.29
CA PRO A 24 -7.34 6.00 -17.68
C PRO A 24 -6.85 4.65 -18.25
N ASP A 25 -7.80 3.81 -18.67
CA ASP A 25 -7.57 2.45 -19.23
C ASP A 25 -6.70 1.51 -18.36
N ALA A 26 -6.67 1.76 -17.05
CA ALA A 26 -5.96 0.94 -16.08
C ALA A 26 -6.56 1.08 -14.67
N SER A 27 -6.13 0.23 -13.76
CA SER A 27 -6.37 0.37 -12.33
C SER A 27 -5.06 0.19 -11.57
N LEU A 28 -4.96 0.87 -10.44
CA LEU A 28 -3.87 0.72 -9.49
C LEU A 28 -4.44 0.29 -8.15
N ARG A 29 -4.04 -0.89 -7.70
CA ARG A 29 -4.46 -1.47 -6.44
C ARG A 29 -3.29 -1.56 -5.47
N PHE A 30 -3.55 -1.17 -4.24
CA PHE A 30 -2.66 -1.38 -3.11
C PHE A 30 -3.31 -2.39 -2.17
N ASP A 31 -2.62 -3.47 -1.85
CA ASP A 31 -3.00 -4.40 -0.79
C ASP A 31 -2.06 -4.19 0.40
N HIS A 32 -2.63 -3.96 1.57
CA HIS A 32 -1.92 -3.78 2.83
C HIS A 32 -2.33 -4.90 3.77
N ASP A 33 -1.39 -5.74 4.16
CA ASP A 33 -1.63 -6.89 5.04
C ASP A 33 -0.75 -6.81 6.29
N LEU A 34 -1.35 -7.17 7.42
CA LEU A 34 -0.67 -7.52 8.65
C LEU A 34 -0.63 -9.05 8.73
N ILE A 35 0.58 -9.59 8.83
CA ILE A 35 0.82 -11.03 8.85
C ILE A 35 1.43 -11.37 10.20
N ASP A 36 0.74 -12.20 10.98
CA ASP A 36 1.31 -12.76 12.19
C ASP A 36 2.53 -13.61 11.83
N VAL A 37 3.67 -13.29 12.47
CA VAL A 37 4.92 -14.03 12.33
C VAL A 37 5.43 -14.39 13.73
N GLU A 38 6.37 -15.34 13.80
CA GLU A 38 7.00 -15.67 15.07
C GLU A 38 7.67 -14.41 15.66
N GLY A 39 7.22 -13.99 16.84
CA GLY A 39 7.77 -12.83 17.55
C GLY A 39 7.19 -11.47 17.15
N GLY A 40 6.16 -11.38 16.30
CA GLY A 40 5.52 -10.09 16.02
C GLY A 40 4.60 -10.07 14.79
N ILE A 41 4.47 -8.88 14.20
CA ILE A 41 3.66 -8.63 13.01
C ILE A 41 4.57 -8.18 11.86
N ALA A 42 4.49 -8.87 10.72
CA ALA A 42 5.08 -8.42 9.49
C ALA A 42 4.07 -7.57 8.69
N ILE A 43 4.50 -6.39 8.25
CA ILE A 43 3.70 -5.53 7.36
C ILE A 43 4.07 -5.85 5.92
N ARG A 44 3.08 -6.25 5.12
CA ARG A 44 3.26 -6.49 3.68
C ARG A 44 2.42 -5.49 2.90
N GLN A 45 3.06 -4.85 1.93
CA GLN A 45 2.37 -4.03 0.95
C GLN A 45 2.64 -4.55 -0.46
N ARG A 46 1.57 -4.73 -1.24
CA ARG A 46 1.65 -5.12 -2.65
C ARG A 46 1.00 -4.05 -3.49
N VAL A 47 1.67 -3.67 -4.56
CA VAL A 47 1.14 -2.75 -5.56
C VAL A 47 0.91 -3.52 -6.86
N THR A 48 -0.28 -3.39 -7.43
CA THR A 48 -0.67 -4.07 -8.66
C THR A 48 -1.27 -3.05 -9.61
N MET A 49 -0.77 -3.00 -10.84
CA MET A 49 -1.31 -2.16 -11.89
C MET A 49 -1.78 -3.05 -13.04
N GLU A 50 -3.04 -2.92 -13.42
CA GLU A 50 -3.69 -3.78 -14.42
C GLU A 50 -4.41 -2.92 -15.47
N GLY A 51 -4.63 -3.46 -16.66
CA GLY A 51 -5.30 -2.78 -17.77
C GLY A 51 -4.39 -2.48 -18.96
N GLN A 52 -4.98 -1.96 -20.04
CA GLN A 52 -4.30 -1.77 -21.32
C GLN A 52 -3.17 -0.73 -21.21
N ALA A 53 -3.37 0.30 -20.40
CA ALA A 53 -2.38 1.36 -20.20
C ALA A 53 -1.35 1.07 -19.10
N ALA A 54 -1.44 -0.09 -18.41
CA ALA A 54 -0.65 -0.38 -17.21
C ALA A 54 0.87 -0.21 -17.43
N ASN A 55 1.42 -0.78 -18.50
CA ASN A 55 2.86 -0.69 -18.77
C ASN A 55 3.33 0.77 -19.01
N ASN A 56 2.53 1.57 -19.70
CA ASN A 56 2.85 2.97 -20.02
C ASN A 56 2.76 3.86 -18.78
N LEU A 57 1.74 3.67 -17.95
CA LEU A 57 1.54 4.40 -16.70
C LEU A 57 2.61 4.01 -15.67
N PHE A 58 2.97 2.72 -15.61
CA PHE A 58 4.06 2.22 -14.78
C PHE A 58 5.40 2.87 -15.15
N ALA A 59 5.69 3.00 -16.45
CA ALA A 59 6.90 3.67 -16.92
C ALA A 59 6.92 5.17 -16.56
N THR A 60 5.74 5.80 -16.48
CA THR A 60 5.58 7.24 -16.21
C THR A 60 5.75 7.56 -14.72
N PHE A 61 5.08 6.83 -13.83
CA PHE A 61 5.08 7.15 -12.38
C PHE A 61 5.21 5.92 -11.47
N GLY A 62 5.08 4.70 -11.98
CA GLY A 62 5.14 3.47 -11.18
C GLY A 62 6.48 3.27 -10.47
N LYS A 63 7.59 3.72 -11.07
CA LYS A 63 8.92 3.69 -10.43
C LYS A 63 8.97 4.55 -9.16
N GLY A 64 8.38 5.75 -9.19
CA GLY A 64 8.34 6.63 -8.02
C GLY A 64 7.58 5.98 -6.87
N ILE A 65 6.42 5.38 -7.18
CA ILE A 65 5.62 4.64 -6.19
C ILE A 65 6.47 3.55 -5.53
N ILE A 66 7.15 2.69 -6.31
CA ILE A 66 7.92 1.57 -5.76
C ILE A 66 9.12 2.04 -4.93
N LEU A 67 9.81 3.09 -5.36
CA LEU A 67 11.00 3.59 -4.66
C LEU A 67 10.66 4.15 -3.27
N ASP A 68 9.45 4.67 -3.10
CA ASP A 68 9.02 5.27 -1.84
C ASP A 68 8.47 4.23 -0.84
N LEU A 69 8.03 3.03 -1.30
CA LEU A 69 7.41 2.02 -0.41
C LEU A 69 8.31 1.58 0.75
N PRO A 70 9.61 1.26 0.54
CA PRO A 70 10.44 0.78 1.65
C PRO A 70 10.57 1.81 2.78
N ALA A 71 10.74 3.09 2.44
CA ALA A 71 10.83 4.16 3.42
C ALA A 71 9.48 4.39 4.13
N ALA A 72 8.37 4.33 3.40
CA ALA A 72 7.03 4.43 3.98
C ALA A 72 6.73 3.29 4.96
N LEU A 73 7.04 2.05 4.58
CA LEU A 73 6.88 0.86 5.43
C LEU A 73 7.75 0.92 6.67
N ALA A 74 9.02 1.33 6.55
CA ALA A 74 9.91 1.50 7.69
C ALA A 74 9.38 2.54 8.68
N ARG A 75 8.87 3.67 8.18
CA ARG A 75 8.26 4.71 9.02
C ARG A 75 6.98 4.23 9.70
N PHE A 76 6.14 3.48 8.97
CA PHE A 76 4.93 2.90 9.52
C PHE A 76 5.23 1.92 10.66
N ALA A 77 6.20 1.01 10.45
CA ALA A 77 6.67 0.09 11.49
C ALA A 77 7.19 0.87 12.72
N ALA A 78 8.06 1.86 12.53
CA ALA A 78 8.59 2.66 13.63
C ALA A 78 7.48 3.36 14.45
N THR A 79 6.46 3.90 13.79
CA THR A 79 5.31 4.52 14.47
C THR A 79 4.46 3.49 15.21
N ALA A 80 4.25 2.30 14.64
CA ALA A 80 3.50 1.22 15.30
C ALA A 80 4.22 0.70 16.56
N GLU A 81 5.55 0.54 16.49
CA GLU A 81 6.37 0.14 17.65
C GLU A 81 6.34 1.20 18.76
N GLN A 82 6.44 2.49 18.41
CA GLN A 82 6.34 3.58 19.37
C GLN A 82 4.98 3.62 20.09
N ALA A 83 3.89 3.33 19.37
CA ALA A 83 2.55 3.29 19.94
C ALA A 83 2.32 2.05 20.83
N SER A 84 3.11 0.99 20.63
CA SER A 84 3.00 -0.28 21.37
C SER A 84 3.92 -0.34 22.59
N ALA A 85 4.87 0.57 22.73
CA ALA A 85 5.76 0.64 23.88
C ALA A 85 4.98 1.03 25.16
N PRO A 86 5.18 0.33 26.29
CA PRO A 86 4.61 0.74 27.56
C PRO A 86 5.17 2.10 27.99
N ALA A 87 4.30 2.96 28.52
CA ALA A 87 4.65 4.28 29.05
C ALA A 87 5.60 4.22 30.26
#